data_AF-A0A2Z4GBB3-F1
#
_entry.id   AF-A0A2Z4GBB3-F1
#
_cell.length_a   1.000
_cell.length_b   1.000
_cell.length_c   1.000
_cell.angle_alpha   90.00
_cell.angle_beta   90.00
_cell.angle_gamma   90.00
#
_symmetry.space_group_name_H-M   'P 1'
#
loop_
_entity.id
_entity.type
_entity.pdbx_description
1 polymer ?
#
loop_
_entity_poly.entity_id
_entity_poly.type
_entity_poly.pdbx_seq_one_letter_code
_entity_poly.pdbx_strand_id
1 'polypeptide(L)'
;MLKKEVLVNGISNLSDARYCAGMFVDYLCFELNADHPDFIPVEKMVEIKNWVSGPKIGGRISNWPEELTNEQWQDLGLDFIIIDDISLINASRARVGELFFEVKESSDTQDLDNFEHILISDDSLVGQINHASLFVGGNIGLDNLEEKVENEAIKGLALKGNHEDKPGESKYEDLMDVLEALEEED
;
A
#
# COMPACT_ATOMS: atom_id res chain seq x y z
N MET A 1 13.37 11.25 9.23
CA MET A 1 12.04 11.13 8.57
C MET A 1 12.28 10.52 7.20
N LEU A 2 11.28 9.96 6.50
CA LEU A 2 11.49 9.46 5.14
C LEU A 2 11.33 10.60 4.12
N LYS A 3 12.14 10.58 3.04
CA LYS A 3 12.17 11.63 2.00
C LYS A 3 10.86 11.76 1.19
N LYS A 4 10.02 10.72 1.21
CA LYS A 4 8.70 10.64 0.55
C LYS A 4 7.75 9.87 1.47
N GLU A 5 6.45 10.04 1.25
CA GLU A 5 5.47 9.14 1.89
C GLU A 5 5.68 7.71 1.40
N VAL A 6 5.50 6.74 2.28
CA VAL A 6 5.66 5.32 1.93
C VAL A 6 4.38 4.54 2.24
N LEU A 7 3.94 3.79 1.25
CA LEU A 7 2.90 2.79 1.36
C LEU A 7 3.51 1.40 1.14
N VAL A 8 3.28 0.47 2.05
CA VAL A 8 3.76 -0.91 1.90
C VAL A 8 2.59 -1.84 1.69
N ASN A 9 2.50 -2.39 0.48
CA ASN A 9 1.47 -3.35 0.07
C ASN A 9 1.81 -4.77 0.52
N GLY A 10 0.78 -5.60 0.71
CA GLY A 10 0.96 -7.05 0.91
C GLY A 10 1.63 -7.40 2.24
N ILE A 11 1.40 -6.62 3.30
CA ILE A 11 1.87 -6.97 4.63
C ILE A 11 1.26 -8.31 5.04
N SER A 12 2.10 -9.32 5.25
CA SER A 12 1.67 -10.70 5.55
C SER A 12 2.23 -11.22 6.88
N ASN A 13 3.12 -10.46 7.54
CA ASN A 13 3.83 -10.85 8.74
C ASN A 13 4.09 -9.66 9.69
N LEU A 14 4.37 -9.96 10.96
CA LEU A 14 4.56 -8.96 12.00
C LEU A 14 5.95 -8.30 11.94
N SER A 15 6.96 -9.00 11.44
CA SER A 15 8.34 -8.52 11.36
C SER A 15 8.42 -7.29 10.44
N ASP A 16 7.90 -7.40 9.23
CA ASP A 16 7.84 -6.31 8.26
C ASP A 16 6.99 -5.16 8.80
N ALA A 17 5.80 -5.46 9.34
CA ALA A 17 4.89 -4.43 9.85
C ALA A 17 5.56 -3.59 10.97
N ARG A 18 6.28 -4.23 11.90
CA ARG A 18 7.02 -3.54 12.95
C ARG A 18 8.20 -2.75 12.42
N TYR A 19 8.94 -3.30 11.47
CA TYR A 19 10.07 -2.60 10.87
C TYR A 19 9.58 -1.34 10.14
N CYS A 20 8.55 -1.47 9.30
CA CYS A 20 7.94 -0.35 8.58
C CYS A 20 7.42 0.72 9.56
N ALA A 21 6.72 0.31 10.62
CA ALA A 21 6.27 1.25 11.65
C ALA A 21 7.44 1.95 12.38
N GLY A 22 8.53 1.22 12.65
CA GLY A 22 9.76 1.78 13.22
C GLY A 22 10.47 2.79 12.31
N MET A 23 10.38 2.58 10.99
CA MET A 23 10.87 3.50 9.95
C MET A 23 9.89 4.64 9.64
N PHE A 24 8.80 4.76 10.39
CA PHE A 24 7.77 5.79 10.20
C PHE A 24 7.11 5.79 8.81
N VAL A 25 6.92 4.60 8.22
CA VAL A 25 6.10 4.42 7.02
C VAL A 25 4.67 4.93 7.27
N ASP A 26 4.10 5.60 6.26
CA ASP A 26 2.78 6.25 6.38
C ASP A 26 1.62 5.27 6.28
N TYR A 27 1.72 4.24 5.41
CA TYR A 27 0.62 3.32 5.12
C TYR A 27 1.09 1.85 5.12
N LEU A 28 0.34 0.98 5.80
CA LEU A 28 0.44 -0.47 5.68
C LEU A 28 -0.85 -1.01 5.08
N CYS A 29 -0.74 -1.82 4.03
CA CYS A 29 -1.88 -2.38 3.34
C CYS A 29 -1.87 -3.92 3.36
N PHE A 30 -2.96 -4.50 3.85
CA PHE A 30 -3.23 -5.93 3.78
C PHE A 30 -3.94 -6.28 2.47
N GLU A 31 -3.76 -7.50 1.98
CA GLU A 31 -4.55 -8.03 0.89
C GLU A 31 -5.82 -8.69 1.41
N LEU A 32 -7.01 -8.27 0.95
CA LEU A 32 -8.29 -8.76 1.48
C LEU A 32 -8.93 -9.85 0.63
N ASN A 33 -8.47 -10.09 -0.61
CA ASN A 33 -9.01 -11.15 -1.46
C ASN A 33 -8.33 -12.50 -1.18
N ALA A 34 -9.10 -13.50 -0.76
CA ALA A 34 -8.59 -14.80 -0.31
C ALA A 34 -7.86 -15.64 -1.37
N ASP A 35 -8.01 -15.30 -2.66
CA ASP A 35 -7.35 -15.96 -3.79
C ASP A 35 -5.97 -15.36 -4.12
N HIS A 36 -5.60 -14.24 -3.50
CA HIS A 36 -4.32 -13.58 -3.73
C HIS A 36 -3.20 -14.21 -2.87
N PRO A 37 -1.97 -14.38 -3.39
CA PRO A 37 -0.86 -15.03 -2.67
C PRO A 37 -0.43 -14.32 -1.38
N ASP A 38 -0.61 -13.00 -1.30
CA ASP A 38 -0.25 -12.19 -0.13
C ASP A 38 -1.37 -12.16 0.95
N PHE A 39 -2.49 -12.85 0.72
CA PHE A 39 -3.59 -12.93 1.67
C PHE A 39 -3.19 -13.68 2.94
N ILE A 40 -3.65 -13.15 4.07
CA ILE A 40 -3.57 -13.82 5.38
C ILE A 40 -4.94 -13.80 6.06
N PRO A 41 -5.24 -14.75 6.98
CA PRO A 41 -6.50 -14.72 7.72
C PRO A 41 -6.72 -13.39 8.47
N VAL A 42 -7.98 -12.95 8.55
CA VAL A 42 -8.36 -11.68 9.18
C VAL A 42 -7.88 -11.60 10.63
N GLU A 43 -7.92 -12.70 11.37
CA GLU A 43 -7.46 -12.76 12.76
C GLU A 43 -5.97 -12.40 12.85
N LYS A 44 -5.17 -12.80 11.85
CA LYS A 44 -3.75 -12.46 11.75
C LYS A 44 -3.55 -11.00 11.35
N MET A 45 -4.38 -10.44 10.46
CA MET A 45 -4.34 -9.01 10.12
C MET A 45 -4.61 -8.14 11.36
N VAL A 46 -5.65 -8.49 12.13
CA VAL A 46 -6.01 -7.81 13.38
C VAL A 46 -4.91 -7.95 14.42
N GLU A 47 -4.31 -9.13 14.54
CA GLU A 47 -3.14 -9.33 15.40
C GLU A 47 -2.00 -8.36 15.02
N ILE A 48 -1.58 -8.34 13.75
CA ILE A 48 -0.49 -7.49 13.26
C ILE A 48 -0.81 -6.01 13.52
N LYS A 49 -2.00 -5.55 13.12
CA LYS A 49 -2.47 -4.18 13.34
C LYS A 49 -2.35 -3.76 14.82
N ASN A 50 -2.71 -4.62 15.76
CA ASN A 50 -2.69 -4.30 17.19
C ASN A 50 -1.28 -4.20 17.78
N TRP A 51 -0.26 -4.68 17.07
CA TRP A 51 1.14 -4.60 17.49
C TRP A 51 1.90 -3.43 16.89
N VAL A 52 1.31 -2.71 15.93
CA VAL A 52 1.93 -1.56 15.25
C VAL A 52 1.19 -0.28 15.58
N SER A 53 1.91 0.84 15.58
CA SER A 53 1.38 2.17 15.82
C SER A 53 2.11 3.14 14.91
N GLY A 54 1.39 4.13 14.38
CA GLY A 54 1.94 5.14 13.47
C GLY A 54 1.30 5.07 12.08
N PRO A 55 1.55 4.00 11.30
CA PRO A 55 1.00 3.89 9.95
C PRO A 55 -0.53 3.81 9.96
N LYS A 56 -1.16 4.40 8.94
CA LYS A 56 -2.55 4.09 8.59
C LYS A 56 -2.65 2.65 8.11
N ILE A 57 -3.74 1.99 8.45
CA ILE A 57 -3.98 0.59 8.11
C ILE A 57 -5.02 0.51 7.00
N GLY A 58 -4.68 -0.13 5.89
CA GLY A 58 -5.57 -0.28 4.74
C GLY A 58 -5.73 -1.70 4.26
N GLY A 59 -6.66 -1.86 3.32
CA GLY A 59 -6.93 -3.11 2.64
C GLY A 59 -6.97 -2.91 1.13
N ARG A 60 -6.32 -3.80 0.39
CA ARG A 60 -6.39 -3.86 -1.07
C ARG A 60 -7.48 -4.85 -1.47
N ILE A 61 -8.27 -4.47 -2.48
CA ILE A 61 -9.28 -5.33 -3.09
C ILE A 61 -9.26 -5.18 -4.62
N SER A 62 -9.23 -6.31 -5.32
CA SER A 62 -9.52 -6.44 -6.76
C SER A 62 -10.96 -6.89 -7.03
N ASN A 63 -11.64 -7.41 -6.02
CA ASN A 63 -13.07 -7.71 -6.04
C ASN A 63 -13.64 -7.54 -4.63
N TRP A 64 -14.95 -7.32 -4.50
CA TRP A 64 -15.55 -7.15 -3.18
C TRP A 64 -15.45 -8.47 -2.38
N PRO A 65 -14.81 -8.49 -1.20
CA PRO A 65 -14.61 -9.70 -0.42
C PRO A 65 -15.89 -10.04 0.35
N GLU A 66 -16.82 -10.70 -0.34
CA GLU A 66 -18.14 -11.13 0.17
C GLU A 66 -18.01 -12.07 1.39
N GLU A 67 -16.87 -12.72 1.56
CA GLU A 67 -16.54 -13.57 2.70
C GLU A 67 -16.33 -12.79 4.01
N LEU A 68 -16.00 -11.50 3.94
CA LEU A 68 -15.76 -10.67 5.13
C LEU A 68 -17.08 -10.27 5.80
N THR A 69 -17.29 -10.75 7.01
CA THR A 69 -18.43 -10.37 7.85
C THR A 69 -18.35 -8.91 8.28
N ASN A 70 -19.49 -8.31 8.65
CA ASN A 70 -19.50 -6.95 9.18
C ASN A 70 -18.66 -6.78 10.47
N GLU A 71 -18.56 -7.83 11.29
CA GLU A 71 -17.71 -7.85 12.49
C GLU A 71 -16.23 -7.80 12.10
N GLN A 72 -15.80 -8.62 11.14
CA GLN A 72 -14.43 -8.59 10.61
C GLN A 72 -14.07 -7.24 10.00
N TRP A 73 -14.96 -6.60 9.24
CA TRP A 73 -14.76 -5.24 8.76
C TRP A 73 -14.57 -4.23 9.90
N GLN A 74 -15.33 -4.37 10.99
CA GLN A 74 -15.23 -3.50 12.15
C GLN A 74 -13.91 -3.73 12.92
N ASP A 75 -13.49 -4.99 13.09
CA ASP A 75 -12.25 -5.34 13.78
C ASP A 75 -11.01 -4.88 12.99
N LEU A 76 -11.03 -5.09 11.67
CA LEU A 76 -10.02 -4.55 10.76
C LEU A 76 -9.93 -3.03 10.86
N GLY A 77 -11.07 -2.34 10.97
CA GLY A 77 -11.13 -0.89 11.23
C GLY A 77 -10.17 -0.11 10.35
N LEU A 78 -10.28 -0.31 9.04
CA LEU A 78 -9.36 0.23 8.03
C LEU A 78 -9.52 1.75 7.90
N ASP A 79 -8.41 2.44 7.70
CA ASP A 79 -8.34 3.87 7.43
C ASP A 79 -8.54 4.17 5.93
N PHE A 80 -8.07 3.29 5.06
CA PHE A 80 -8.14 3.42 3.60
C PHE A 80 -8.35 2.08 2.89
N ILE A 81 -8.80 2.14 1.62
CA ILE A 81 -8.89 0.99 0.73
C ILE A 81 -8.23 1.32 -0.60
N ILE A 82 -7.46 0.37 -1.14
CA ILE A 82 -6.94 0.40 -2.51
C ILE A 82 -7.85 -0.46 -3.38
N ILE A 83 -8.34 0.11 -4.48
CA ILE A 83 -9.12 -0.60 -5.50
C ILE A 83 -8.45 -0.48 -6.86
N ASP A 84 -8.65 -1.47 -7.71
CA ASP A 84 -8.22 -1.44 -9.13
C ASP A 84 -9.40 -1.52 -10.11
N ASP A 85 -10.63 -1.62 -9.60
CA ASP A 85 -11.87 -1.60 -10.36
C ASP A 85 -12.77 -0.48 -9.83
N ILE A 86 -13.09 0.48 -10.70
CA ILE A 86 -13.92 1.64 -10.37
C ILE A 86 -15.34 1.25 -9.90
N SER A 87 -15.83 0.06 -10.28
CA SER A 87 -17.13 -0.44 -9.84
C SER A 87 -17.20 -0.61 -8.31
N LEU A 88 -16.05 -0.75 -7.64
CA LEU A 88 -15.94 -0.92 -6.19
C LEU A 88 -16.06 0.40 -5.41
N ILE A 89 -15.99 1.57 -6.07
CA ILE A 89 -15.87 2.88 -5.42
C ILE A 89 -16.95 3.15 -4.36
N ASN A 90 -18.21 2.84 -4.65
CA ASN A 90 -19.32 3.14 -3.75
C ASN A 90 -19.30 2.24 -2.51
N ALA A 91 -18.98 0.96 -2.69
CA ALA A 91 -18.90 0.01 -1.59
C ALA A 91 -17.71 0.34 -0.67
N SER A 92 -16.56 0.71 -1.25
CA SER A 92 -15.38 1.10 -0.49
C SER A 92 -15.57 2.43 0.25
N ARG A 93 -16.15 3.47 -0.38
CA ARG A 93 -16.46 4.76 0.29
C ARG A 93 -17.44 4.64 1.45
N ALA A 94 -18.29 3.61 1.45
CA ALA A 94 -19.18 3.34 2.56
C ALA A 94 -18.44 2.77 3.79
N ARG A 95 -17.20 2.29 3.62
CA ARG A 95 -16.38 1.68 4.68
C ARG A 95 -15.27 2.59 5.18
N VAL A 96 -14.62 3.35 4.29
CA VAL A 96 -13.43 4.15 4.60
C VAL A 96 -13.55 5.58 4.09
N GLY A 97 -12.84 6.49 4.73
CA GLY A 97 -12.79 7.91 4.34
C GLY A 97 -11.81 8.20 3.20
N GLU A 98 -10.81 7.35 3.00
CA GLU A 98 -9.73 7.54 2.05
C GLU A 98 -9.67 6.37 1.06
N LEU A 99 -9.51 6.69 -0.23
CA LEU A 99 -9.44 5.69 -1.30
C LEU A 99 -8.27 5.96 -2.22
N PHE A 100 -7.60 4.86 -2.56
CA PHE A 100 -6.57 4.81 -3.60
C PHE A 100 -7.13 4.05 -4.80
N PHE A 101 -6.88 4.57 -6.00
CA PHE A 101 -7.11 3.84 -7.24
C PHE A 101 -5.80 3.38 -7.84
N GLU A 102 -5.66 2.09 -8.08
CA GLU A 102 -4.49 1.50 -8.71
C GLU A 102 -4.71 1.32 -10.21
N VAL A 103 -3.86 1.96 -11.00
CA VAL A 103 -3.89 1.87 -12.46
C VAL A 103 -3.07 0.67 -12.90
N LYS A 104 -3.75 -0.38 -13.41
CA LYS A 104 -3.09 -1.58 -13.96
C LYS A 104 -2.61 -1.40 -15.40
N GLU A 105 -3.35 -0.65 -16.22
CA GLU A 105 -3.03 -0.39 -17.63
C GLU A 105 -3.16 1.10 -17.97
N SER A 106 -2.32 1.60 -18.87
CA SER A 106 -2.29 3.00 -19.29
C SER A 106 -3.59 3.50 -19.95
N SER A 107 -4.51 2.60 -20.31
CA SER A 107 -5.83 2.93 -20.86
C SER A 107 -6.89 3.24 -19.80
N ASP A 108 -6.68 2.88 -18.53
CA ASP A 108 -7.66 3.04 -17.43
C ASP A 108 -7.63 4.44 -16.80
N THR A 109 -7.29 5.46 -17.60
CA THR A 109 -7.20 6.85 -17.13
C THR A 109 -8.56 7.57 -17.11
N GLN A 110 -9.60 6.95 -17.66
CA GLN A 110 -10.96 7.48 -17.58
C GLN A 110 -11.41 7.42 -16.11
N ASP A 111 -11.93 8.54 -15.60
CA ASP A 111 -12.46 8.71 -14.23
C ASP A 111 -11.43 8.78 -13.08
N LEU A 112 -10.13 8.92 -13.37
CA LEU A 112 -9.10 9.17 -12.35
C LEU A 112 -9.35 10.43 -11.52
N ASP A 113 -10.05 11.42 -12.08
CA ASP A 113 -10.45 12.67 -11.39
C ASP A 113 -11.29 12.43 -10.13
N ASN A 114 -11.85 11.22 -9.97
CA ASN A 114 -12.65 10.85 -8.78
C ASN A 114 -11.81 10.42 -7.57
N PHE A 115 -10.49 10.28 -7.71
CA PHE A 115 -9.61 9.75 -6.68
C PHE A 115 -8.60 10.79 -6.20
N GLU A 116 -8.51 10.92 -4.87
CA GLU A 116 -7.55 11.81 -4.21
C GLU A 116 -6.14 11.20 -4.18
N HIS A 117 -6.06 9.87 -4.26
CA HIS A 117 -4.83 9.12 -4.28
C HIS A 117 -4.83 8.14 -5.46
N ILE A 118 -3.76 8.14 -6.24
CA ILE A 118 -3.58 7.24 -7.37
C ILE A 118 -2.28 6.47 -7.20
N LEU A 119 -2.34 5.16 -7.41
CA LEU A 119 -1.20 4.26 -7.42
C LEU A 119 -0.92 3.83 -8.86
N ILE A 120 0.31 4.00 -9.32
CA ILE A 120 0.77 3.53 -10.64
C ILE A 120 2.00 2.65 -10.50
N SER A 121 2.17 1.72 -11.43
CA SER A 121 3.43 0.96 -11.60
C SER A 121 4.19 1.31 -12.89
N ASP A 122 3.57 2.10 -13.78
CA ASP A 122 4.16 2.55 -15.05
C ASP A 122 4.49 4.03 -14.96
N ASP A 123 5.79 4.34 -14.90
CA ASP A 123 6.31 5.70 -14.78
C ASP A 123 5.91 6.63 -15.93
N SER A 124 5.54 6.08 -17.10
CA SER A 124 5.08 6.89 -18.22
C SER A 124 3.77 7.64 -17.94
N LEU A 125 3.06 7.26 -16.87
CA LEU A 125 1.83 7.90 -16.40
C LEU A 125 2.08 9.06 -15.43
N VAL A 126 3.28 9.24 -14.87
CA VAL A 126 3.56 10.27 -13.85
C VAL A 126 3.17 11.67 -14.34
N GLY A 127 3.53 12.03 -15.58
CA GLY A 127 3.22 13.34 -16.15
C GLY A 127 1.74 13.54 -16.52
N GLN A 128 0.91 12.50 -16.41
CA GLN A 128 -0.51 12.53 -16.79
C GLN A 128 -1.42 12.75 -15.58
N ILE A 129 -0.92 12.59 -14.36
CA ILE A 129 -1.68 12.68 -13.11
C ILE A 129 -1.22 13.92 -12.34
N ASN A 130 -2.06 14.95 -12.28
CA ASN A 130 -1.72 16.23 -11.64
C ASN A 130 -2.75 16.71 -10.60
N HIS A 131 -3.89 16.01 -10.49
CA HIS A 131 -4.99 16.36 -9.58
C HIS A 131 -5.00 15.53 -8.29
N ALA A 132 -4.19 14.47 -8.23
CA ALA A 132 -4.18 13.49 -7.14
C ALA A 132 -2.79 13.36 -6.49
N SER A 133 -2.77 12.86 -5.26
CA SER A 133 -1.56 12.38 -4.60
C SER A 133 -1.07 11.11 -5.32
N LEU A 134 0.01 11.24 -6.08
CA LEU A 134 0.55 10.14 -6.87
C LEU A 134 1.52 9.28 -6.07
N PHE A 135 1.21 8.00 -5.96
CA PHE A 135 2.08 6.96 -5.44
C PHE A 135 2.63 6.12 -6.60
N VAL A 136 3.93 5.90 -6.61
CA VAL A 136 4.60 5.07 -7.63
C VAL A 136 5.11 3.79 -6.98
N GLY A 137 4.66 2.64 -7.49
CA GLY A 137 5.12 1.32 -7.10
C GLY A 137 5.78 0.57 -8.25
N GLY A 138 5.69 -0.77 -8.20
CA GLY A 138 6.38 -1.66 -9.14
C GLY A 138 7.75 -2.09 -8.61
N ASN A 139 8.73 -2.23 -9.49
CA ASN A 139 10.10 -2.61 -9.11
C ASN A 139 10.88 -1.38 -8.61
N ILE A 140 10.53 -0.88 -7.41
CA ILE A 140 11.32 0.16 -6.73
C ILE A 140 12.52 -0.50 -6.05
N GLY A 141 13.72 -0.03 -6.39
CA GLY A 141 14.99 -0.54 -5.89
C GLY A 141 16.04 0.55 -5.81
N LEU A 142 17.18 0.26 -5.19
CA LEU A 142 18.27 1.24 -5.00
C LEU A 142 18.78 1.85 -6.32
N ASP A 143 18.64 1.13 -7.43
CA ASP A 143 19.07 1.54 -8.77
C ASP A 143 18.17 2.61 -9.41
N ASN A 144 16.92 2.76 -8.95
CA ASN A 144 15.98 3.75 -9.46
C ASN A 144 15.40 4.70 -8.39
N LEU A 145 15.71 4.45 -7.12
CA LEU A 145 15.14 5.18 -5.99
C LEU A 145 15.38 6.70 -6.06
N GLU A 146 16.62 7.11 -6.37
CA GLU A 146 17.01 8.53 -6.42
C GLU A 146 16.15 9.30 -7.43
N GLU A 147 15.93 8.74 -8.63
CA GLU A 147 15.07 9.33 -9.66
C GLU A 147 13.63 9.55 -9.15
N LYS A 148 13.09 8.60 -8.39
CA LYS A 148 11.72 8.70 -7.85
C LYS A 148 11.63 9.74 -6.75
N VAL A 149 12.64 9.80 -5.89
CA VAL A 149 12.69 10.73 -4.76
C VAL A 149 12.84 12.17 -5.28
N GLU A 150 13.67 12.41 -6.28
CA GLU A 150 13.86 13.75 -6.85
C GLU A 150 12.65 14.25 -7.66
N ASN A 151 11.76 13.37 -8.09
CA ASN A 151 10.58 13.76 -8.84
C ASN A 151 9.50 14.37 -7.94
N GLU A 152 9.26 15.68 -8.10
CA GLU A 152 8.27 16.43 -7.31
C GLU A 152 6.82 16.02 -7.59
N ALA A 153 6.52 15.42 -8.75
CA ALA A 153 5.17 14.93 -9.05
C ALA A 153 4.81 13.67 -8.26
N ILE A 154 5.82 12.93 -7.76
CA ILE A 154 5.64 11.73 -6.97
C ILE A 154 5.46 12.14 -5.50
N LYS A 155 4.28 11.91 -4.95
CA LYS A 155 3.96 12.19 -3.55
C LYS A 155 4.53 11.11 -2.63
N GLY A 156 4.43 9.85 -3.04
CA GLY A 156 4.91 8.72 -2.26
C GLY A 156 5.34 7.51 -3.10
N LEU A 157 5.96 6.55 -2.44
CA LEU A 157 6.40 5.29 -3.03
C LEU A 157 5.58 4.14 -2.47
N ALA A 158 5.17 3.23 -3.35
CA ALA A 158 4.44 2.03 -2.98
C ALA A 158 5.37 0.81 -3.08
N LEU A 159 5.87 0.38 -1.92
CA LEU A 159 6.76 -0.77 -1.79
C LEU A 159 5.95 -2.05 -1.56
N LYS A 160 6.61 -3.20 -1.71
CA LYS A 160 6.02 -4.51 -1.46
C LYS A 160 6.58 -5.11 -0.17
N GLY A 161 5.70 -5.55 0.72
CA GLY A 161 6.01 -6.36 1.88
C GLY A 161 6.50 -7.76 1.48
N ASN A 162 7.27 -8.40 2.35
CA ASN A 162 7.79 -9.72 2.07
C ASN A 162 6.76 -10.79 2.41
N HIS A 163 6.84 -11.90 1.68
CA HIS A 163 6.13 -13.13 2.06
C HIS A 163 7.06 -14.00 2.91
N GLU A 164 6.65 -14.29 4.14
CA GLU A 164 7.37 -15.22 5.03
C GLU A 164 6.78 -16.63 4.92
N ASP A 165 7.56 -17.60 4.45
CA ASP A 165 7.17 -19.02 4.53
C ASP A 165 7.19 -19.54 5.98
N LYS A 166 8.06 -18.98 6.83
CA LYS A 166 8.12 -19.22 8.27
C LYS A 166 8.41 -17.92 9.03
N PRO A 167 7.88 -17.75 10.26
CA PRO A 167 8.18 -16.58 11.09
C PRO A 167 9.69 -16.35 11.23
N GLY A 168 10.16 -15.19 10.78
CA GLY A 168 11.57 -14.80 10.87
C GLY A 168 12.47 -15.27 9.72
N GLU A 169 11.94 -15.97 8.70
CA GLU A 169 12.66 -16.35 7.45
C GLU A 169 12.39 -15.37 6.29
N SER A 170 12.20 -14.08 6.57
CA SER A 170 12.05 -13.08 5.49
C SER A 170 13.36 -12.87 4.73
N LYS A 171 13.29 -12.66 3.42
CA LYS A 171 14.43 -12.18 2.62
C LYS A 171 14.47 -10.66 2.75
N TYR A 172 15.05 -10.22 3.86
CA TYR A 172 14.97 -8.85 4.36
C TYR A 172 15.57 -7.76 3.45
N GLU A 173 16.43 -8.13 2.50
CA GLU A 173 17.37 -7.19 1.88
C GLU A 173 16.63 -6.08 1.09
N ASP A 174 15.70 -6.40 0.20
CA ASP A 174 15.18 -5.38 -0.73
C ASP A 174 14.31 -4.28 -0.08
N LEU A 175 13.38 -4.64 0.82
CA LEU A 175 12.49 -3.66 1.47
C LEU A 175 13.25 -2.79 2.48
N MET A 176 14.10 -3.40 3.30
CA MET A 176 14.86 -2.68 4.33
C MET A 176 15.86 -1.74 3.70
N ASP A 177 16.63 -2.22 2.71
CA ASP A 177 17.64 -1.41 2.03
C ASP A 177 17.01 -0.17 1.39
N VAL A 178 15.83 -0.31 0.76
CA VAL A 178 15.09 0.83 0.17
C VAL A 178 14.60 1.79 1.26
N LEU A 179 14.05 1.30 2.37
CA LEU A 179 13.59 2.15 3.48
C LEU A 179 14.74 2.91 4.14
N GLU A 180 15.89 2.26 4.35
CA GLU A 180 17.08 2.90 4.90
C GLU A 180 17.63 3.96 3.95
N ALA A 181 17.65 3.70 2.64
CA ALA A 181 18.07 4.70 1.65
C ALA A 181 17.10 5.90 1.54
N LEU A 182 15.82 5.69 1.88
CA LEU A 182 14.80 6.74 1.97
C LEU A 182 14.88 7.59 3.24
N GLU A 183 15.61 7.13 4.27
CA GLU A 183 15.79 7.89 5.49
C GLU A 183 16.58 9.18 5.20
N GLU A 184 16.11 10.29 5.75
CA GLU A 184 16.84 11.57 5.74
C GLU A 184 18.05 11.46 6.67
N GLU A 185 19.24 11.78 6.15
CA GLU A 185 20.42 12.02 6.99
C GLU A 185 20.23 13.38 7.69
N ASP A 186 20.29 13.38 9.03
CA ASP A 186 20.18 14.58 9.89
C ASP A 186 21.17 15.70 9.54
#